data_AF-R6SN83-F1
#
_entry.id   AF-R6SN83-F1
#
_cell.length_a   1.000
_cell.length_b   1.000
_cell.length_c   1.000
_cell.angle_alpha   90.00
_cell.angle_beta   90.00
_cell.angle_gamma   90.00
#
_symmetry.space_group_name_H-M   'P 1'
#
loop_
_entity.id
_entity.type
_entity.pdbx_description
1 polymer ?
#
loop_
_entity_poly.entity_id
_entity_poly.type
_entity_poly.pdbx_seq_one_letter_code
_entity_poly.pdbx_strand_id
1 'polypeptide(L)'
;MSKQLFRQKSLDRITSPEQMSDYIRVSNPSVWMILAAVIVLLIGVCVWGVFGQLDTTLETGGVCKDGQLVLYVSEKDVEKLGDGTLVAVNGKELALAGISDSPVPLDASYDPYLIHLTGLSEGDWVYAVTVDAEGVKDGTYAVELIIERVKPMDFVLN
;
A
#
# COMPACT_ATOMS: atom_id res chain seq x y z
N MET A 1 -74.58 61.16 -18.98
CA MET A 1 -73.94 61.19 -17.64
C MET A 1 -73.54 59.75 -17.29
N SER A 2 -72.30 59.31 -17.52
CA SER A 2 -71.16 59.39 -16.59
C SER A 2 -71.48 58.71 -15.24
N LYS A 3 -70.90 57.57 -14.82
CA LYS A 3 -69.47 57.24 -14.76
C LYS A 3 -69.26 55.73 -14.56
N GLN A 4 -68.27 55.23 -15.32
CA GLN A 4 -67.13 54.40 -14.88
C GLN A 4 -67.32 52.99 -14.31
N LEU A 5 -66.30 52.18 -14.66
CA LEU A 5 -65.95 50.85 -14.15
C LEU A 5 -66.75 49.72 -14.81
N PHE A 6 -66.73 49.61 -16.14
CA PHE A 6 -65.68 48.78 -16.77
C PHE A 6 -64.68 48.23 -15.75
N ARG A 7 -65.03 47.10 -15.13
CA ARG A 7 -64.08 46.14 -14.58
C ARG A 7 -63.39 45.45 -15.77
N GLN A 8 -62.77 46.18 -16.69
CA GLN A 8 -61.32 46.34 -16.75
C GLN A 8 -60.58 45.31 -15.91
N LYS A 9 -59.71 44.57 -16.61
CA LYS A 9 -58.58 43.81 -16.06
C LYS A 9 -59.00 42.48 -15.41
N SER A 10 -58.84 41.31 -16.03
CA SER A 10 -57.82 40.92 -17.02
C SER A 10 -56.38 41.27 -16.62
N LEU A 11 -56.13 41.51 -15.33
CA LEU A 11 -54.83 41.87 -14.74
C LEU A 11 -55.01 41.72 -13.21
N ASP A 12 -55.14 40.52 -12.64
CA ASP A 12 -53.99 39.76 -12.12
C ASP A 12 -54.31 38.25 -12.11
N ARG A 13 -54.73 37.70 -13.26
CA ARG A 13 -54.55 36.27 -13.55
C ARG A 13 -53.20 36.03 -14.20
N ILE A 14 -52.16 36.73 -13.75
CA ILE A 14 -50.82 36.58 -14.28
C ILE A 14 -49.88 36.85 -13.12
N THR A 15 -49.05 35.87 -12.80
CA THR A 15 -47.98 36.00 -11.82
C THR A 15 -48.44 36.01 -10.35
N SER A 16 -49.15 34.96 -9.91
CA SER A 16 -48.76 34.44 -8.59
C SER A 16 -47.44 33.75 -8.88
N PRO A 17 -46.30 34.40 -8.55
CA PRO A 17 -45.00 33.96 -8.98
C PRO A 17 -44.84 32.55 -8.49
N GLU A 18 -44.25 31.76 -9.35
CA GLU A 18 -43.52 30.57 -9.02
C GLU A 18 -43.27 30.34 -7.51
N GLN A 19 -44.21 29.67 -6.84
CA GLN A 19 -43.80 28.73 -5.79
C GLN A 19 -43.21 27.47 -6.47
N MET A 20 -42.47 27.65 -7.59
CA MET A 20 -41.21 26.93 -7.79
C MET A 20 -40.18 27.29 -6.70
N SER A 21 -40.54 28.12 -5.71
CA SER A 21 -39.78 28.24 -4.46
C SER A 21 -39.75 26.94 -3.63
N ASP A 22 -40.56 25.91 -3.94
CA ASP A 22 -40.46 24.60 -3.30
C ASP A 22 -39.22 23.78 -3.70
N TYR A 23 -38.41 24.25 -4.66
CA TYR A 23 -37.23 23.51 -5.11
C TYR A 23 -35.95 24.35 -5.24
N ILE A 24 -35.99 25.61 -4.81
CA ILE A 24 -34.81 26.47 -4.69
C ILE A 24 -34.54 26.75 -3.20
N ARG A 25 -34.74 25.76 -2.33
CA ARG A 25 -33.80 25.57 -1.21
C ARG A 25 -32.55 24.93 -1.82
N VAL A 26 -31.89 25.73 -2.68
CA VAL A 26 -30.68 25.39 -3.43
C VAL A 26 -29.70 24.87 -2.42
N SER A 27 -29.63 23.55 -2.42
CA SER A 27 -28.66 22.73 -1.75
C SER A 27 -28.36 23.11 -0.30
N ASN A 28 -28.96 22.36 0.61
CA ASN A 28 -28.63 22.41 2.03
C ASN A 28 -27.09 22.44 2.19
N PRO A 29 -26.47 23.50 2.75
CA PRO A 29 -25.01 23.68 2.74
C PRO A 29 -24.27 22.51 3.38
N SER A 30 -24.91 21.82 4.33
CA SER A 30 -24.42 20.55 4.90
C SER A 30 -24.25 19.44 3.86
N VAL A 31 -25.12 19.34 2.85
CA VAL A 31 -25.02 18.35 1.77
C VAL A 31 -23.82 18.67 0.85
N TRP A 32 -23.55 19.94 0.56
CA TRP A 32 -22.33 20.31 -0.17
C TRP A 32 -21.06 20.04 0.62
N MET A 33 -21.08 20.25 1.94
CA MET A 33 -19.95 19.91 2.81
C MET A 33 -19.70 18.39 2.82
N ILE A 34 -20.75 17.58 2.92
CA ILE A 34 -20.64 16.11 2.83
C ILE A 34 -20.14 15.69 1.44
N LEU A 35 -20.69 16.27 0.36
CA LEU A 35 -20.27 15.97 -1.01
C LEU A 35 -18.79 16.34 -1.23
N ALA A 36 -18.36 17.50 -0.75
CA ALA A 36 -16.96 17.92 -0.81
C ALA A 36 -16.05 16.97 -0.02
N ALA A 37 -16.46 16.54 1.18
CA ALA A 37 -15.72 15.56 1.97
C ALA A 37 -15.58 14.23 1.23
N VAL A 38 -16.64 13.76 0.57
CA VAL A 38 -16.61 12.55 -0.26
C VAL A 38 -15.67 12.73 -1.46
N ILE A 39 -15.73 13.86 -2.17
CA ILE A 39 -14.84 14.14 -3.31
C ILE A 39 -13.37 14.15 -2.85
N VAL A 40 -13.07 14.83 -1.74
CA VAL A 40 -11.71 14.87 -1.18
C VAL A 40 -11.24 13.47 -0.79
N LEU A 41 -12.10 12.67 -0.16
CA LEU A 41 -11.79 11.29 0.19
C LEU A 41 -11.51 10.45 -1.06
N LEU A 42 -12.35 10.56 -2.09
CA LEU A 42 -12.17 9.84 -3.36
C LEU A 42 -10.84 10.23 -4.03
N ILE A 43 -10.51 11.53 -4.09
CA ILE A 43 -9.22 11.98 -4.60
C ILE A 43 -8.08 11.38 -3.77
N GLY A 44 -8.19 11.38 -2.45
CA GLY A 44 -7.20 10.77 -1.56
C GLY A 44 -6.98 9.28 -1.85
N VAL A 45 -8.05 8.51 -2.01
CA VAL A 45 -8.00 7.08 -2.36
C VAL A 45 -7.43 6.87 -3.76
N CYS A 46 -7.78 7.71 -4.74
CA CYS A 46 -7.22 7.62 -6.09
C CYS A 46 -5.71 7.91 -6.10
N VAL A 47 -5.27 8.96 -5.41
CA VAL A 47 -3.85 9.32 -5.29
C VAL A 47 -3.10 8.21 -4.57
N TRP A 48 -3.59 7.76 -3.40
CA TRP A 48 -2.96 6.65 -2.68
C TRP A 48 -2.98 5.35 -3.49
N GLY A 49 -4.04 5.09 -4.24
CA GLY A 49 -4.13 3.88 -5.04
C GLY A 49 -3.13 3.85 -6.21
N VAL A 50 -2.80 5.01 -6.79
CA VAL A 50 -1.85 5.13 -7.91
C VAL A 50 -0.40 5.24 -7.43
N PHE A 51 -0.16 5.98 -6.34
CA PHE A 51 1.19 6.28 -5.84
C PHE A 51 1.60 5.44 -4.63
N GLY A 52 0.64 4.86 -3.91
CA GLY A 52 0.90 3.96 -2.80
C GLY A 52 1.47 2.63 -3.28
N GLN A 53 2.17 1.97 -2.36
CA GLN A 53 2.77 0.67 -2.56
C GLN A 53 2.42 -0.18 -1.36
N LEU A 54 2.09 -1.45 -1.63
CA LEU A 54 1.88 -2.47 -0.62
C LEU A 54 2.94 -3.53 -0.85
N ASP A 55 3.83 -3.64 0.13
CA ASP A 55 4.94 -4.58 0.09
C ASP A 55 4.57 -5.81 0.91
N THR A 56 4.68 -6.99 0.29
CA THR A 56 4.64 -8.25 1.00
C THR A 56 6.07 -8.56 1.44
N THR A 57 6.30 -8.53 2.75
CA THR A 57 7.62 -8.78 3.34
C THR A 57 7.68 -10.12 4.04
N LEU A 58 8.86 -10.72 4.00
CA LEU A 58 9.23 -11.91 4.76
C LEU A 58 10.43 -11.55 5.64
N GLU A 59 10.26 -11.65 6.96
CA GLU A 59 11.34 -11.40 7.92
C GLU A 59 12.27 -12.61 8.01
N THR A 60 13.58 -12.36 8.00
CA THR A 60 14.60 -13.38 8.22
C THR A 60 15.88 -12.81 8.83
N GLY A 61 16.83 -13.69 9.16
CA GLY A 61 18.16 -13.35 9.63
C GLY A 61 19.23 -13.52 8.53
N GLY A 62 20.26 -12.68 8.60
CA GLY A 62 21.42 -12.79 7.73
C GLY A 62 22.72 -12.34 8.36
N VAL A 63 23.83 -12.78 7.78
CA VAL A 63 25.19 -12.41 8.18
C VAL A 63 25.86 -11.67 7.03
N CYS A 64 26.30 -10.45 7.29
CA CYS A 64 27.16 -9.70 6.38
C CYS A 64 28.61 -9.96 6.72
N LYS A 65 29.41 -10.29 5.70
CA LYS A 65 30.86 -10.45 5.81
C LYS A 65 31.53 -10.00 4.52
N ASP A 66 32.53 -9.13 4.64
CA ASP A 66 33.32 -8.63 3.50
C ASP A 66 32.47 -8.02 2.38
N GLY A 67 31.37 -7.33 2.74
CA GLY A 67 30.43 -6.71 1.80
C GLY A 67 29.46 -7.68 1.11
N GLN A 68 29.46 -8.95 1.49
CA GLN A 68 28.48 -9.94 1.05
C GLN A 68 27.53 -10.28 2.20
N LEU A 69 26.24 -10.13 1.98
CA LEU A 69 25.20 -10.50 2.93
C LEU A 69 24.59 -11.84 2.53
N VAL A 70 24.63 -12.80 3.45
CA VAL A 70 24.02 -14.13 3.28
C VAL A 70 22.86 -14.27 4.24
N LEU A 71 21.67 -14.51 3.70
CA LEU A 71 20.42 -14.70 4.42
C LEU A 71 20.03 -16.16 4.39
N TYR A 72 19.24 -16.60 5.37
CA TYR A 72 18.77 -17.98 5.44
C TYR A 72 17.25 -18.00 5.37
N VAL A 73 16.70 -18.55 4.28
CA VAL A 73 15.25 -18.56 4.03
C VAL A 73 14.75 -20.00 4.12
N SER A 74 13.58 -20.20 4.74
CA SER A 74 13.00 -21.54 4.84
C SER A 74 12.69 -22.14 3.46
N GLU A 75 12.77 -23.46 3.34
CA GLU A 75 12.38 -24.16 2.09
C GLU A 75 10.95 -23.84 1.63
N LYS A 76 10.04 -23.52 2.56
CA LYS A 76 8.64 -23.19 2.23
C LYS A 76 8.49 -21.79 1.64
N ASP A 77 9.44 -20.91 1.93
CA ASP A 77 9.38 -19.52 1.53
C ASP A 77 10.32 -19.21 0.37
N VAL A 78 11.32 -20.07 0.09
CA VAL A 78 12.26 -19.87 -1.01
C VAL A 78 11.56 -19.78 -2.37
N GLU A 79 10.46 -20.53 -2.58
CA GLU A 79 9.68 -20.52 -3.82
C GLU A 79 8.96 -19.18 -4.06
N LYS A 80 8.83 -18.34 -3.03
CA LYS A 80 8.25 -17.00 -3.14
C LYS A 80 9.25 -15.96 -3.62
N LEU A 81 10.54 -16.28 -3.60
CA LEU A 81 11.60 -15.39 -4.09
C LEU A 81 11.66 -15.47 -5.62
N GLY A 82 11.79 -14.32 -6.27
CA GLY A 82 11.92 -14.22 -7.73
C GLY A 82 12.72 -13.02 -8.15
N ASP A 83 12.74 -12.74 -9.46
CA ASP A 83 13.56 -11.68 -10.07
C ASP A 83 13.24 -10.26 -9.55
N GLY A 84 12.04 -10.07 -8.99
CA GLY A 84 11.61 -8.79 -8.40
C GLY A 84 11.85 -8.67 -6.90
N THR A 85 12.39 -9.70 -6.24
CA THR A 85 12.59 -9.69 -4.80
C THR A 85 13.71 -8.72 -4.40
N LEU A 86 13.40 -7.86 -3.42
CA LEU A 86 14.35 -6.92 -2.84
C LEU A 86 14.66 -7.31 -1.41
N VAL A 87 15.88 -7.02 -0.98
CA VAL A 87 16.37 -7.28 0.36
C VAL A 87 16.56 -5.96 1.07
N ALA A 88 15.76 -5.69 2.09
CA ALA A 88 15.88 -4.52 2.94
C ALA A 88 16.71 -4.85 4.18
N VAL A 89 17.87 -4.19 4.30
CA VAL A 89 18.75 -4.28 5.48
C VAL A 89 19.08 -2.87 5.97
N ASN A 90 18.77 -2.56 7.23
CA ASN A 90 18.91 -1.21 7.81
C ASN A 90 18.28 -0.09 6.94
N GLY A 91 17.15 -0.38 6.28
CA GLY A 91 16.47 0.57 5.39
C GLY A 91 17.10 0.76 4.01
N LYS A 92 18.14 0.00 3.66
CA LYS A 92 18.69 -0.06 2.29
C LYS A 92 18.11 -1.25 1.56
N GLU A 93 17.40 -1.01 0.46
CA GLU A 93 16.93 -2.04 -0.47
C GLU A 93 18.05 -2.45 -1.42
N LEU A 94 18.30 -3.75 -1.51
CA LEU A 94 19.35 -4.38 -2.32
C LEU A 94 18.72 -5.47 -3.20
N ALA A 95 19.29 -5.70 -4.38
CA ALA A 95 18.86 -6.79 -5.25
C ALA A 95 19.49 -8.12 -4.82
N LEU A 96 18.78 -9.22 -5.05
CA LEU A 96 19.33 -10.57 -4.89
C LEU A 96 20.49 -10.79 -5.86
N ALA A 97 21.59 -11.35 -5.36
CA ALA A 97 22.73 -11.78 -6.17
C ALA A 97 22.60 -13.27 -6.57
N GLY A 98 22.00 -14.10 -5.71
CA GLY A 98 21.76 -15.51 -6.01
C GLY A 98 21.17 -16.29 -4.83
N ILE A 99 20.63 -17.46 -5.14
CA ILE A 99 20.08 -18.41 -4.17
C ILE A 99 20.85 -19.74 -4.33
N SER A 100 21.15 -20.42 -3.23
CA SER A 100 21.83 -21.72 -3.27
C SER A 100 21.00 -22.79 -3.99
N ASP A 101 21.64 -23.69 -4.73
CA ASP A 101 20.96 -24.76 -5.46
C ASP A 101 20.36 -25.86 -4.56
N SER A 102 20.78 -25.94 -3.30
CA SER A 102 20.35 -26.99 -2.37
C SER A 102 20.21 -26.43 -0.95
N PRO A 103 19.21 -26.91 -0.19
CA PRO A 103 19.03 -26.47 1.18
C PRO A 103 20.05 -27.13 2.11
N VAL A 104 20.32 -26.45 3.22
CA VAL A 104 21.21 -26.93 4.29
C VAL A 104 20.41 -26.88 5.60
N PRO A 105 20.53 -27.89 6.49
CA PRO A 105 19.86 -27.82 7.79
C PRO A 105 20.58 -26.79 8.68
N LEU A 106 19.80 -25.98 9.40
CA LEU A 106 20.33 -25.19 10.50
C LEU A 106 20.83 -26.12 11.59
N ASP A 107 22.07 -25.96 12.00
CA ASP A 107 22.69 -26.75 13.07
C ASP A 107 23.35 -25.84 14.12
N ALA A 108 23.92 -26.44 15.15
CA ALA A 108 24.58 -25.73 16.24
C ALA A 108 25.87 -24.97 15.82
N SER A 109 26.29 -25.04 14.54
CA SER A 109 27.42 -24.25 14.05
C SER A 109 27.03 -22.81 13.71
N TYR A 110 25.74 -22.56 13.49
CA TYR A 110 25.21 -21.21 13.24
C TYR A 110 25.10 -20.43 14.54
N ASP A 111 25.20 -19.09 14.43
CA ASP A 111 25.03 -18.21 15.58
C ASP A 111 23.59 -18.33 16.14
N PRO A 112 23.39 -18.57 17.45
CA PRO A 112 22.07 -18.68 18.05
C PRO A 112 21.19 -17.43 17.83
N TYR A 113 21.80 -16.25 17.76
CA TYR A 113 21.09 -15.01 17.46
C TYR A 113 20.62 -14.97 16.01
N LEU A 114 21.41 -15.49 15.08
CA LEU A 114 20.99 -15.62 13.67
C LEU A 114 19.76 -16.54 13.56
N ILE A 115 19.78 -17.71 14.21
CA ILE A 115 18.65 -18.65 14.22
C ILE A 115 17.40 -17.99 14.82
N HIS A 116 17.56 -17.20 15.89
CA HIS A 116 16.46 -16.44 16.46
C HIS A 116 15.85 -15.44 15.46
N LEU A 117 16.70 -14.74 14.69
CA LEU A 117 16.26 -13.77 13.68
C LEU A 117 15.55 -14.40 12.47
N THR A 118 15.90 -15.63 12.10
CA THR A 118 15.18 -16.35 11.05
C THR A 118 13.80 -16.83 11.50
N GLY A 119 13.53 -16.84 12.82
CA GLY A 119 12.30 -17.41 13.37
C GLY A 119 12.20 -18.93 13.21
N LEU A 120 13.33 -19.60 12.95
CA LEU A 120 13.44 -21.04 12.70
C LEU A 120 14.12 -21.75 13.88
N SER A 121 14.17 -23.06 13.83
CA SER A 121 14.85 -23.91 14.81
C SER A 121 15.97 -24.73 14.19
N GLU A 122 16.91 -25.19 15.03
CA GLU A 122 17.89 -26.19 14.60
C GLU A 122 17.17 -27.43 14.04
N GLY A 123 17.65 -27.94 12.91
CA GLY A 123 17.06 -29.02 12.12
C GLY A 123 16.18 -28.55 10.97
N ASP A 124 15.76 -27.27 10.94
CA ASP A 124 15.00 -26.72 9.82
C ASP A 124 15.91 -26.53 8.59
N TRP A 125 15.37 -26.84 7.41
CA TRP A 125 16.07 -26.72 6.14
C TRP A 125 15.93 -25.31 5.57
N VAL A 126 17.06 -24.69 5.27
CA VAL A 126 17.15 -23.33 4.76
C VAL A 126 17.97 -23.24 3.48
N TYR A 127 17.59 -22.30 2.61
CA TYR A 127 18.36 -21.89 1.45
C TYR A 127 19.19 -20.65 1.80
N ALA A 128 20.45 -20.65 1.38
CA ALA A 128 21.32 -19.50 1.52
C ALA A 128 21.04 -18.53 0.35
N VAL A 129 20.69 -17.30 0.69
CA VAL A 129 20.39 -16.24 -0.26
C VAL A 129 21.47 -15.17 -0.15
N THR A 130 22.15 -14.90 -1.25
CA THR A 130 23.30 -13.99 -1.30
C THR A 130 22.89 -12.64 -1.89
N VAL A 131 23.44 -11.57 -1.32
CA VAL A 131 23.17 -10.19 -1.67
C VAL A 131 24.47 -9.40 -1.64
N ASP A 132 24.72 -8.63 -2.69
CA ASP A 132 25.85 -7.69 -2.72
C ASP A 132 25.50 -6.47 -1.84
N ALA A 133 26.09 -6.44 -0.65
CA ALA A 133 25.79 -5.48 0.40
C ALA A 133 26.95 -4.51 0.61
N GLU A 134 27.47 -3.93 -0.49
CA GLU A 134 28.55 -2.94 -0.41
C GLU A 134 28.17 -1.79 0.53
N GLY A 135 29.07 -1.50 1.48
CA GLY A 135 28.91 -0.46 2.49
C GLY A 135 28.11 -0.90 3.73
N VAL A 136 27.58 -2.12 3.78
CA VAL A 136 27.06 -2.73 5.01
C VAL A 136 28.24 -3.27 5.83
N LYS A 137 28.26 -2.99 7.13
CA LYS A 137 29.33 -3.47 8.02
C LYS A 137 29.14 -4.95 8.31
N ASP A 138 30.24 -5.63 8.59
CA ASP A 138 30.19 -7.02 9.03
C ASP A 138 29.38 -7.16 10.33
N GLY A 139 28.55 -8.20 10.38
CA GLY A 139 27.66 -8.48 11.51
C GLY A 139 26.41 -9.25 11.12
N THR A 140 25.61 -9.57 12.15
CA THR A 140 24.33 -10.26 12.01
C THR A 140 23.20 -9.23 11.99
N TYR A 141 22.27 -9.36 11.05
CA TYR A 141 21.19 -8.40 10.84
C TYR A 141 19.83 -9.10 10.74
N ALA A 142 18.80 -8.44 11.25
CA ALA A 142 17.43 -8.69 10.84
C ALA A 142 17.24 -8.12 9.43
N VAL A 143 16.60 -8.89 8.57
CA VAL A 143 16.47 -8.58 7.15
C VAL A 143 15.04 -8.82 6.70
N GLU A 144 14.50 -7.90 5.92
CA GLU A 144 13.17 -8.02 5.32
C GLU A 144 13.32 -8.31 3.83
N LEU A 145 12.73 -9.40 3.36
CA LEU A 145 12.63 -9.76 1.96
C LEU A 145 11.30 -9.24 1.41
N ILE A 146 11.36 -8.24 0.54
CA ILE A 146 10.20 -7.72 -0.18
C ILE A 146 9.99 -8.63 -1.40
N ILE A 147 9.12 -9.62 -1.24
CA ILE A 147 8.86 -10.64 -2.27
C ILE A 147 7.92 -10.16 -3.36
N GLU A 148 7.02 -9.24 -3.01
CA GLU A 148 6.03 -8.68 -3.92
C GLU A 148 5.78 -7.22 -3.55
N ARG A 149 5.68 -6.35 -4.57
CA ARG A 149 5.37 -4.94 -4.41
C ARG A 149 4.27 -4.57 -5.41
N VAL A 150 3.09 -4.28 -4.90
CA VAL A 150 1.88 -4.01 -5.71
C VAL A 150 1.29 -2.64 -5.39
N LYS A 151 0.65 -2.02 -6.38
CA LYS A 151 -0.09 -0.77 -6.16
C LYS A 151 -1.50 -1.08 -5.70
N PRO A 152 -2.08 -0.33 -4.75
CA PRO A 152 -3.43 -0.63 -4.27
C PRO A 152 -4.51 -0.60 -5.36
N MET A 153 -4.33 0.20 -6.43
CA MET A 153 -5.26 0.20 -7.58
C MET A 153 -5.29 -1.12 -8.35
N ASP A 154 -4.20 -1.89 -8.38
CA ASP A 154 -4.14 -3.15 -9.12
C ASP A 154 -5.08 -4.20 -8.52
N PHE A 155 -5.31 -4.17 -7.19
CA PHE A 155 -6.28 -5.03 -6.51
C PHE A 155 -7.74 -4.71 -6.84
N VAL A 156 -8.06 -3.48 -7.25
CA VAL A 156 -9.44 -3.06 -7.55
C VAL A 156 -9.82 -3.39 -9.00
N LEU A 157 -8.82 -3.45 -9.89
CA LEU A 157 -9.00 -3.62 -11.33
C LEU A 157 -8.89 -5.08 -11.80
N ASN A 158 -8.52 -6.00 -10.91
CA ASN A 158 -8.37 -7.44 -11.17
C ASN A 158 -9.54 -8.24 -10.60
#